data_AF-A0AA47IJT7-F1
#
_entry.id   AF-A0AA47IJT7-F1
#
_cell.length_a   1.000
_cell.length_b   1.000
_cell.length_c   1.000
_cell.angle_alpha   90.00
_cell.angle_beta   90.00
_cell.angle_gamma   90.00
#
_symmetry.space_group_name_H-M   'P 1'
#
loop_
_entity.id
_entity.type
_entity.pdbx_description
1 polymer ?
#
loop_
_entity_poly.entity_id
_entity_poly.type
_entity_poly.pdbx_seq_one_letter_code
_entity_poly.pdbx_strand_id
1 'polypeptide(L)' 'MTDKELKKIAYLIIERVTFAESEEFKHLEQREDRVAWVKNQILKLEA' A
#
# COMPACT_ATOMS: atom_id res chain seq x y z
N MET A 1 1.79 14.95 6.83
CA MET A 1 0.67 14.55 5.98
C MET A 1 -0.61 14.67 6.77
N THR A 2 -1.65 15.21 6.16
CA THR A 2 -3.01 15.27 6.70
C THR A 2 -3.75 13.96 6.42
N ASP A 3 -4.84 13.68 7.14
CA ASP A 3 -5.69 12.51 6.87
C ASP A 3 -6.23 12.49 5.43
N LYS A 4 -6.43 13.67 4.84
CA LYS A 4 -6.86 13.80 3.44
C LYS A 4 -5.79 13.30 2.47
N GLU A 5 -4.52 13.60 2.74
CA GLU A 5 -3.39 13.14 1.93
C GLU A 5 -3.18 11.63 2.08
N LEU A 6 -3.29 11.11 3.31
CA LEU A 6 -3.21 9.67 3.58
C LEU A 6 -4.32 8.89 2.85
N LYS A 7 -5.57 9.40 2.87
CA LYS A 7 -6.68 8.80 2.13
C LYS A 7 -6.45 8.79 0.62
N LYS A 8 -5.89 9.88 0.08
CA LYS A 8 -5.56 9.98 -1.35
C LYS A 8 -4.50 8.93 -1.73
N ILE A 9 -3.47 8.76 -0.92
CA ILE A 9 -2.42 7.76 -1.16
C ILE A 9 -2.98 6.34 -1.07
N ALA A 10 -3.81 6.05 -0.06
CA ALA A 10 -4.46 4.74 0.05
C ALA A 10 -5.29 4.42 -1.20
N TYR A 11 -6.05 5.39 -1.71
CA TYR A 11 -6.80 5.23 -2.95
C TYR A 11 -5.90 4.92 -4.15
N LEU A 12 -4.82 5.68 -4.33
CA LEU A 12 -3.85 5.48 -5.42
C LEU A 12 -3.15 4.13 -5.36
N ILE A 13 -2.84 3.64 -4.15
CA ILE A 13 -2.29 2.29 -3.97
C ILE A 13 -3.32 1.25 -4.40
N ILE A 14 -4.56 1.33 -3.92
CA ILE A 14 -5.64 0.37 -4.26
C ILE A 14 -5.91 0.34 -5.77
N GLU A 15 -5.86 1.49 -6.44
CA GLU A 15 -6.09 1.59 -7.89
C GLU A 15 -4.98 0.92 -8.72
N ARG A 16 -3.73 0.95 -8.23
CA ARG A 16 -2.55 0.50 -8.99
C ARG A 16 -2.04 -0.88 -8.64
N VAL A 17 -2.31 -1.39 -7.44
CA VAL A 17 -1.86 -2.72 -7.02
C VAL A 17 -2.51 -3.80 -7.88
N THR A 18 -1.70 -4.76 -8.31
CA THR A 18 -2.22 -5.93 -9.02
C THR A 18 -3.00 -6.84 -8.08
N PHE A 19 -3.82 -7.73 -8.65
CA PHE A 19 -4.51 -8.75 -7.88
C PHE A 19 -3.55 -9.59 -7.03
N ALA A 20 -2.40 -10.00 -7.59
CA ALA A 20 -1.40 -10.79 -6.88
C ALA A 20 -0.81 -10.04 -5.67
N GLU A 21 -0.50 -8.75 -5.82
CA GLU A 21 -0.01 -7.93 -4.72
C GLU A 21 -1.08 -7.69 -3.65
N SER A 22 -2.35 -7.59 -4.05
CA SER A 22 -3.46 -7.51 -3.09
C SER A 22 -3.62 -8.81 -2.28
N GLU A 23 -3.50 -9.96 -2.93
CA GLU A 23 -3.50 -11.26 -2.25
C GLU A 23 -2.29 -11.41 -1.32
N GLU A 24 -1.09 -11.02 -1.77
CA GLU A 24 0.12 -10.98 -0.94
C GLU A 24 -0.13 -10.20 0.36
N PHE A 25 -0.70 -8.99 0.26
CA PHE A 25 -0.99 -8.16 1.43
C PHE A 25 -1.95 -8.83 2.42
N LYS A 26 -2.95 -9.57 1.95
CA LYS A 26 -3.91 -10.29 2.82
C LYS A 26 -3.24 -11.39 3.63
N HIS A 27 -2.19 -12.00 3.10
CA HIS A 27 -1.44 -13.07 3.77
C HIS A 27 -0.35 -12.57 4.73
N LEU A 28 -0.08 -11.27 4.78
CA LEU A 28 0.83 -10.69 5.76
C LEU A 28 0.16 -10.71 7.15
N GLU A 29 0.70 -11.49 8.08
CA GLU A 29 0.17 -11.58 9.45
C GLU A 29 0.77 -10.52 10.36
N GLN A 30 2.05 -10.18 10.15
CA GLN A 30 2.75 -9.22 11.00
C GLN A 30 2.45 -7.79 10.56
N ARG A 31 2.24 -6.92 11.55
CA ARG A 31 2.03 -5.49 11.31
C ARG A 31 3.23 -4.85 10.62
N GLU A 32 4.44 -5.28 10.96
CA GLU A 32 5.69 -4.77 10.38
C GLU A 32 5.76 -5.05 8.88
N ASP A 33 5.41 -6.27 8.47
CA ASP A 33 5.36 -6.67 7.06
C ASP A 33 4.31 -5.86 6.29
N ARG A 34 3.10 -5.69 6.86
CA ARG A 34 2.06 -4.85 6.25
C ARG A 34 2.52 -3.41 6.05
N VAL A 35 3.21 -2.84 7.04
CA VAL A 35 3.75 -1.48 6.96
C VAL A 35 4.85 -1.38 5.90
N ALA A 36 5.75 -2.36 5.86
CA ALA A 36 6.81 -2.42 4.85
C ALA A 36 6.23 -2.53 3.44
N TRP A 37 5.22 -3.38 3.25
CA TRP A 37 4.51 -3.53 1.99
C TRP A 37 3.87 -2.21 1.53
N VAL A 38 3.14 -1.51 2.42
CA VAL A 38 2.52 -0.22 2.07
C VAL A 38 3.57 0.82 1.68
N LYS A 39 4.71 0.88 2.39
CA LYS A 39 5.83 1.78 2.03
C LYS A 39 6.38 1.46 0.63
N ASN A 40 6.53 0.18 0.28
CA ASN A 40 6.97 -0.22 -1.05
C ASN A 40 5.98 0.20 -2.13
N GLN A 41 4.67 0.09 -1.89
CA GLN A 41 3.67 0.57 -2.83
C GLN A 41 3.71 2.09 -3.00
N ILE A 42 3.98 2.85 -1.93
CA ILE A 42 4.19 4.30 -2.02
C ILE A 42 5.41 4.62 -2.88
N LEU A 43 6.54 3.92 -2.68
CA LEU A 43 7.75 4.13 -3.50
C LEU A 43 7.49 3.83 -4.99
N LYS A 44 6.67 2.83 -5.32
CA LYS A 44 6.25 2.56 -6.70
C LYS A 44 5.39 3.67 -7.32
N LEU A 45 4.73 4.51 -6.52
CA LEU A 45 3.99 5.67 -7.03
C LEU A 45 4.91 6.82 -7.43
N GLU A 46 6.09 6.91 -6.82
CA GLU A 46 7.09 7.95 -7.04
C GLU A 46 8.05 7.63 -8.21
N ALA A 47 8.07 6.37 -8.65
CA ALA A 47 8.81 5.87 -9.82
C ALA A 47 8.01 6.06 -11.12
#